data_AF-A0AAU6HRL6-F1
#
_entry.id   AF-A0AAU6HRL6-F1
#
_cell.length_a   1.000
_cell.length_b   1.000
_cell.length_c   1.000
_cell.angle_alpha   90.00
_cell.angle_beta   90.00
_cell.angle_gamma   90.00
#
_symmetry.space_group_name_H-M   'P 1'
#
loop_
_entity.id
_entity.type
_entity.pdbx_description
1 polymer ?
#
loop_
_entity_poly.entity_id
_entity_poly.type
_entity_poly.pdbx_seq_one_letter_code
_entity_poly.pdbx_strand_id
1 'polypeptide(L)'
;MTSHQTTQTMKPATAAKKLGVYLEATPAEFQEGVVSRSELNALQADPPEWLVELRRTGPHPRPVVAAKLGVSISGLARGGITDALTTEQIEALKQELPEWLQKERATQAEVRKETVRIKEKAKEKEKDAKGDE
;
A
#
# COMPACT_ATOMS: atom_id res chain seq x y z
N MET A 1 14.93 12.75 32.74
CA MET A 1 15.49 13.19 31.45
C MET A 1 14.33 13.35 30.48
N THR A 2 13.85 14.56 30.26
CA THR A 2 12.82 14.82 29.24
C THR A 2 13.51 14.84 27.89
N SER A 3 13.31 13.76 27.12
CA SER A 3 13.74 13.70 25.73
C SER A 3 13.04 14.84 24.98
N HIS A 4 13.82 15.71 24.35
CA HIS A 4 13.29 16.68 23.39
C HIS A 4 12.74 15.86 22.22
N GLN A 5 11.43 15.62 22.24
CA GLN A 5 10.72 15.00 21.11
C GLN A 5 10.71 16.01 19.98
N THR A 6 11.77 16.05 19.16
CA THR A 6 11.78 16.81 17.91
C THR A 6 10.55 16.40 17.12
N THR A 7 9.64 17.34 16.87
CA THR A 7 8.43 17.11 16.12
C THR A 7 8.82 16.80 14.67
N GLN A 8 8.99 15.51 14.37
CA GLN A 8 9.30 15.07 13.02
C GLN A 8 8.06 15.25 12.16
N THR A 9 8.11 16.28 11.31
CA THR A 9 7.10 16.56 10.28
C THR A 9 7.49 15.89 8.97
N MET A 10 6.49 15.59 8.13
CA MET A 10 6.68 15.06 6.80
C MET A 10 5.76 15.75 5.80
N LYS A 11 6.19 15.76 4.54
CA LYS A 11 5.39 16.29 3.42
C LYS A 11 4.07 15.50 3.29
N PRO A 12 2.96 16.15 2.90
CA PRO A 12 1.67 15.50 2.65
C PRO A 12 1.76 14.29 1.72
N ALA A 13 2.57 14.36 0.67
CA ALA A 13 2.81 13.24 -0.23
C ALA A 13 3.34 11.99 0.51
N THR A 14 4.24 12.17 1.48
CA THR A 14 4.76 11.07 2.31
C THR A 14 3.70 10.56 3.27
N ALA A 15 2.90 11.45 3.86
CA ALA A 15 1.81 11.08 4.75
C ALA A 15 0.71 10.31 4.01
N ALA A 16 0.23 10.80 2.86
CA ALA A 16 -0.73 10.13 1.99
C ALA A 16 -0.25 8.73 1.59
N LYS A 17 1.03 8.60 1.20
CA LYS A 17 1.64 7.30 0.90
C LYS A 17 1.60 6.34 2.10
N LYS A 18 1.82 6.82 3.32
CA LYS A 18 1.73 6.01 4.55
C LYS A 18 0.28 5.69 4.94
N LEU A 19 -0.67 6.56 4.61
CA LEU A 19 -2.10 6.37 4.83
C LEU A 19 -2.74 5.47 3.77
N GLY A 20 -2.07 5.24 2.65
CA GLY A 20 -2.55 4.44 1.53
C GLY A 20 -3.60 5.15 0.68
N VAL A 21 -3.57 6.48 0.60
CA VAL A 21 -4.54 7.29 -0.15
C VAL A 21 -3.89 8.10 -1.27
N TYR A 22 -4.68 8.48 -2.26
CA TYR A 22 -4.26 9.35 -3.35
C TYR A 22 -4.30 10.81 -2.89
N LEU A 23 -3.13 11.49 -2.93
CA LEU A 23 -2.97 12.83 -2.35
C LEU A 23 -3.93 13.86 -2.95
N GLU A 24 -4.10 13.86 -4.27
CA GLU A 24 -4.91 14.88 -4.96
C GLU A 24 -6.41 14.75 -4.64
N ALA A 25 -6.84 13.62 -4.08
CA ALA A 25 -8.21 13.41 -3.62
C ALA A 25 -8.40 13.73 -2.13
N THR A 26 -7.34 14.14 -1.41
CA THR A 26 -7.45 14.54 0.01
C THR A 26 -7.90 16.01 0.13
N PRO A 27 -8.44 16.44 1.29
CA PRO A 27 -8.81 17.84 1.51
C PRO A 27 -7.62 18.80 1.36
N ALA A 28 -7.89 20.05 0.95
CA ALA A 28 -6.85 21.06 0.69
C ALA A 28 -5.98 21.32 1.93
N GLU A 29 -6.57 21.29 3.13
CA GLU A 29 -5.88 21.45 4.40
C GLU A 29 -4.81 20.36 4.62
N PHE A 30 -5.08 19.14 4.13
CA PHE A 30 -4.12 18.06 4.17
C PHE A 30 -3.05 18.21 3.08
N GLN A 31 -3.42 18.68 1.88
CA GLN A 31 -2.49 18.83 0.74
C GLN A 31 -1.46 19.95 0.94
N GLU A 32 -1.87 21.06 1.56
CA GLU A 32 -1.04 22.26 1.73
C GLU A 32 -0.25 22.26 3.04
N GLY A 33 -0.69 21.47 4.03
CA GLY A 33 -0.10 21.41 5.36
C GLY A 33 1.21 20.62 5.47
N VAL A 34 1.74 20.53 6.70
CA VAL A 34 2.75 19.54 7.07
C VAL A 34 2.14 18.57 8.06
N VAL A 35 2.48 17.28 7.95
CA VAL A 35 1.92 16.25 8.82
C VAL A 35 2.99 15.79 9.80
N SER A 36 2.76 16.00 11.09
CA SER A 36 3.60 15.46 12.15
C SER A 36 3.41 13.95 12.28
N ARG A 37 4.41 13.28 12.88
CA ARG A 37 4.27 11.85 13.22
C ARG A 37 3.05 11.57 14.11
N SER A 38 2.76 12.46 15.06
CA SER A 38 1.61 12.36 15.96
C SER A 38 0.28 12.47 15.19
N GLU A 39 0.16 13.43 14.28
CA GLU A 39 -1.05 13.58 13.45
C GLU A 39 -1.25 12.39 12.52
N LEU A 40 -0.17 11.88 11.90
CA LEU A 40 -0.26 10.67 11.09
C LEU A 40 -0.77 9.48 11.91
N ASN A 41 -0.27 9.30 13.13
CA ASN A 41 -0.72 8.23 14.02
C ASN A 41 -2.17 8.43 14.43
N ALA A 42 -2.60 9.67 14.70
CA ALA A 42 -4.00 9.98 15.01
C ALA A 42 -4.93 9.64 13.83
N LEU A 43 -4.57 10.06 12.61
CA LEU A 43 -5.31 9.71 11.38
C LEU A 43 -5.38 8.20 11.11
N GLN A 44 -4.40 7.43 11.61
CA GLN A 44 -4.41 5.97 11.50
C GLN A 44 -5.27 5.31 12.58
N ALA A 45 -5.23 5.83 13.81
CA ALA A 45 -5.94 5.29 14.96
C ALA A 45 -7.44 5.64 14.94
N ASP A 46 -7.77 6.88 14.58
CA ASP A 46 -9.12 7.42 14.50
C ASP A 46 -9.30 8.13 13.14
N PRO A 47 -9.52 7.36 12.06
CA PRO A 47 -9.59 7.92 10.73
C PRO A 47 -10.87 8.75 10.54
N PRO A 48 -10.77 10.02 10.13
CA PRO A 48 -11.94 10.85 9.84
C PRO A 48 -12.73 10.30 8.64
N GLU A 49 -13.98 10.73 8.49
CA GLU A 49 -14.90 10.23 7.47
C GLU A 49 -14.34 10.34 6.04
N TRP A 50 -13.73 11.47 5.69
CA TRP A 50 -13.11 11.65 4.37
C TRP A 50 -12.02 10.60 4.09
N LEU A 51 -11.25 10.19 5.10
CA LEU A 51 -10.19 9.21 4.97
C LEU A 51 -10.77 7.80 4.83
N VAL A 52 -11.84 7.50 5.56
CA VAL A 52 -12.60 6.26 5.43
C VAL A 52 -13.19 6.14 4.03
N GLU A 53 -13.81 7.20 3.53
CA GLU A 53 -14.43 7.21 2.21
C GLU A 53 -13.41 7.04 1.10
N LEU A 54 -12.28 7.75 1.14
CA LEU A 54 -11.21 7.58 0.16
C LEU A 54 -10.67 6.15 0.11
N ARG A 55 -10.55 5.49 1.26
CA ARG A 55 -10.12 4.08 1.33
C ARG A 55 -11.19 3.11 0.80
N ARG A 56 -12.47 3.49 0.88
CA ARG A 56 -13.60 2.67 0.47
C ARG A 56 -13.87 2.77 -1.03
N THR A 57 -13.98 3.98 -1.56
CA THR A 57 -14.51 4.26 -2.91
C THR A 57 -13.56 5.09 -3.76
N GLY A 58 -12.76 5.95 -3.11
CA GLY A 58 -11.94 6.95 -3.76
C GLY A 58 -10.87 6.40 -4.72
N PRO A 59 -10.22 7.29 -5.48
CA PRO A 59 -9.09 6.90 -6.31
C PRO A 59 -8.00 6.30 -5.43
N HIS A 60 -7.71 5.02 -5.66
CA HIS A 60 -6.69 4.27 -4.94
C HIS A 60 -5.34 4.53 -5.58
N PRO A 61 -4.28 4.79 -4.80
CA PRO A 61 -2.95 4.91 -5.36
C PRO A 61 -2.49 3.56 -5.92
N ARG A 62 -1.58 3.58 -6.91
CA ARG A 62 -1.08 2.39 -7.63
C ARG A 62 -0.72 1.19 -6.73
N PRO A 63 -0.07 1.34 -5.55
CA PRO A 63 0.20 0.21 -4.67
C PRO A 63 -1.07 -0.48 -4.17
N VAL A 64 -2.12 0.30 -3.87
CA VAL A 64 -3.42 -0.20 -3.41
C VAL A 64 -4.18 -0.84 -4.57
N VAL A 65 -4.14 -0.23 -5.76
CA VAL A 65 -4.71 -0.82 -6.99
C VAL A 65 -4.09 -2.19 -7.27
N ALA A 66 -2.75 -2.28 -7.29
CA ALA A 66 -2.03 -3.52 -7.52
C ALA A 66 -2.39 -4.60 -6.48
N ALA A 67 -2.48 -4.21 -5.20
CA ALA A 67 -2.90 -5.11 -4.13
C ALA A 67 -4.34 -5.63 -4.32
N LYS A 68 -5.29 -4.74 -4.64
CA LYS A 68 -6.70 -5.09 -4.90
C LYS A 68 -6.87 -5.97 -6.14
N LEU A 69 -6.03 -5.78 -7.17
CA LEU A 69 -6.01 -6.61 -8.38
C LEU A 69 -5.21 -7.90 -8.21
N GLY A 70 -4.44 -8.07 -7.14
CA GLY A 70 -3.65 -9.28 -6.89
C GLY A 70 -2.40 -9.39 -7.78
N VAL A 71 -1.85 -8.26 -8.22
CA VAL A 71 -0.67 -8.18 -9.09
C VAL A 71 0.46 -7.39 -8.42
N SER A 72 1.65 -7.36 -9.03
CA SER A 72 2.72 -6.45 -8.61
C SER A 72 2.51 -5.04 -9.18
N ILE A 73 3.14 -4.02 -8.60
CA ILE A 73 3.10 -2.64 -9.14
C ILE A 73 3.69 -2.60 -10.55
N SER A 74 4.74 -3.37 -10.80
CA SER A 74 5.35 -3.47 -12.14
C SER A 74 4.43 -4.20 -13.12
N GLY A 75 3.70 -5.23 -12.67
CA GLY A 75 2.68 -5.92 -13.47
C GLY A 75 1.51 -5.02 -13.83
N LEU A 76 1.07 -4.18 -12.89
CA LEU A 76 0.06 -3.14 -13.13
C LEU A 76 0.51 -2.17 -14.22
N ALA A 77 1.76 -1.70 -14.16
CA ALA A 77 2.32 -0.81 -15.18
C ALA A 77 2.44 -1.48 -16.56
N ARG A 78 2.78 -2.78 -16.63
CA ARG A 78 2.78 -3.56 -17.88
C ARG A 78 1.39 -3.71 -18.48
N GLY A 79 0.36 -3.75 -17.63
CA GLY A 79 -1.05 -3.69 -18.05
C GLY A 79 -1.51 -2.30 -18.52
N GLY A 80 -0.61 -1.31 -18.60
CA GLY A 80 -0.92 0.05 -19.04
C GLY A 80 -1.54 0.95 -17.97
N ILE A 81 -1.70 0.45 -16.73
CA ILE A 81 -2.31 1.23 -15.65
C ILE A 81 -1.21 1.95 -14.86
N THR A 82 -1.10 3.25 -15.09
CA THR A 82 -0.14 4.13 -14.40
C THR A 82 -0.79 5.04 -13.37
N ASP A 83 -2.11 5.22 -13.43
CA ASP A 83 -2.83 6.21 -12.64
C ASP A 83 -3.58 5.57 -11.46
N ALA A 84 -4.15 6.42 -10.61
CA ALA A 84 -5.03 5.98 -9.54
C ALA A 84 -6.37 5.50 -10.12
N LEU A 85 -6.93 4.43 -9.54
CA LEU A 85 -8.22 3.89 -9.97
C LEU A 85 -9.22 3.88 -8.81
N THR A 86 -10.48 4.20 -9.10
CA THR A 86 -11.56 4.07 -8.11
C THR A 86 -11.88 2.59 -7.85
N THR A 87 -12.63 2.31 -6.78
CA THR A 87 -13.11 0.94 -6.52
C THR A 87 -13.93 0.41 -7.69
N GLU A 88 -14.78 1.24 -8.29
CA GLU A 88 -15.62 0.85 -9.44
C GLU A 88 -14.78 0.41 -10.66
N GLN A 89 -13.77 1.20 -11.03
CA GLN A 89 -12.85 0.86 -12.13
C GLN A 89 -12.08 -0.43 -11.85
N ILE A 90 -11.68 -0.65 -10.60
CA ILE A 90 -11.02 -1.89 -10.18
C ILE A 90 -11.97 -3.09 -10.31
N GLU A 91 -13.22 -2.95 -9.89
CA GLU A 91 -14.22 -4.03 -10.02
C GLU A 91 -14.55 -4.32 -11.49
N ALA A 92 -14.64 -3.30 -12.34
CA ALA A 92 -14.80 -3.48 -13.78
C ALA A 92 -13.65 -4.32 -14.38
N LEU A 93 -12.39 -3.97 -14.06
CA LEU A 93 -11.22 -4.75 -14.50
C LEU A 93 -11.21 -6.19 -13.99
N LYS A 94 -11.71 -6.43 -12.76
CA LYS A 94 -11.83 -7.78 -12.21
C LYS A 94 -12.88 -8.61 -12.94
N GLN A 95 -13.97 -7.98 -13.38
CA GLN A 95 -15.06 -8.62 -14.12
C GLN A 95 -14.67 -8.91 -15.57
N GLU A 96 -14.06 -7.93 -16.26
CA GLU A 96 -13.53 -8.11 -17.61
C GLU A 96 -12.41 -9.14 -17.66
N LEU A 97 -11.61 -9.21 -16.59
CA LEU A 97 -10.50 -10.13 -16.41
C LEU A 97 -9.61 -10.25 -17.68
N PRO A 98 -9.04 -9.13 -18.16
CA PRO A 98 -8.25 -9.14 -19.39
C PRO A 98 -7.04 -10.07 -19.29
N GLU A 99 -6.53 -10.51 -20.44
CA GLU A 99 -5.44 -11.50 -20.52
C GLU A 99 -4.21 -11.09 -19.70
N TRP A 100 -3.82 -9.81 -19.77
CA TRP A 100 -2.70 -9.29 -18.99
C TRP A 100 -2.92 -9.47 -17.48
N LEU A 101 -4.14 -9.26 -16.99
CA LEU A 101 -4.47 -9.36 -15.56
C LEU A 101 -4.41 -10.83 -15.11
N GLN A 102 -4.88 -11.75 -15.94
CA GLN A 102 -4.79 -13.20 -15.67
C GLN A 102 -3.33 -13.64 -15.55
N LYS A 103 -2.51 -13.26 -16.54
CA LYS A 103 -1.08 -13.59 -16.59
C LYS A 103 -0.33 -13.02 -15.38
N GLU A 104 -0.55 -11.74 -15.07
CA GLU A 104 0.12 -11.07 -13.95
C GLU A 104 -0.31 -11.64 -12.59
N ARG A 105 -1.57 -12.04 -12.42
CA ARG A 105 -2.03 -12.74 -11.21
C ARG A 105 -1.34 -14.10 -11.04
N ALA A 106 -1.23 -14.87 -12.11
CA ALA A 106 -0.53 -16.16 -12.08
C ALA A 106 0.95 -15.97 -11.70
N THR A 107 1.65 -15.02 -12.34
CA THR A 107 3.03 -14.68 -11.98
C THR A 107 3.15 -14.25 -10.53
N GLN A 108 2.26 -13.37 -10.05
CA GLN A 108 2.30 -12.89 -8.67
C GLN A 108 2.03 -14.02 -7.64
N ALA A 109 1.16 -14.97 -7.97
CA ALA A 109 0.90 -16.12 -7.13
C ALA A 109 2.15 -17.02 -6.99
N GLU A 110 2.84 -17.30 -8.09
CA GLU A 110 4.08 -18.10 -8.06
C GLU A 110 5.20 -17.40 -7.29
N VAL A 111 5.39 -16.10 -7.50
CA VAL A 111 6.38 -15.31 -6.75
C VAL A 111 6.08 -15.32 -5.24
N ARG A 112 4.79 -15.24 -4.85
CA ARG A 112 4.40 -15.33 -3.44
C ARG A 112 4.72 -16.68 -2.84
N LYS A 113 4.39 -17.79 -3.53
CA LYS A 113 4.75 -19.15 -3.08
C LYS A 113 6.25 -19.30 -2.89
N GLU A 114 7.04 -18.80 -3.83
CA GLU A 114 8.50 -18.86 -3.76
C GLU A 114 9.04 -18.05 -2.57
N THR A 115 8.51 -16.84 -2.37
CA THR A 115 8.90 -15.97 -1.25
C THR A 115 8.61 -16.64 0.09
N VAL A 116 7.48 -17.32 0.23
CA VAL A 116 7.13 -18.09 1.44
C VAL A 116 8.13 -19.21 1.65
N ARG A 117 8.44 -20.00 0.61
CA ARG A 117 9.42 -21.10 0.69
C ARG A 117 10.80 -20.62 1.14
N ILE A 118 11.28 -19.51 0.57
CA ILE A 118 12.57 -18.92 0.95
C ILE A 118 12.56 -18.45 2.41
N LYS A 119 11.47 -17.81 2.85
CA LYS A 119 11.33 -17.36 4.24
C LYS A 119 11.31 -18.51 5.25
N GLU A 120 10.60 -19.60 4.95
CA GLU A 120 10.57 -20.76 5.84
C GLU A 120 11.96 -21.43 5.93
N LYS A 121 12.66 -21.60 4.80
CA LYS A 121 14.06 -22.08 4.79
C LYS A 121 15.01 -21.16 5.57
N ALA A 122 14.83 -19.85 5.49
CA ALA A 122 15.65 -18.89 6.24
C ALA A 122 15.41 -19.01 7.75
N LYS A 123 14.15 -19.17 8.18
CA LYS A 123 13.79 -19.39 9.59
C LYS A 123 14.31 -20.72 10.13
N GLU A 124 14.29 -21.78 9.33
CA GLU A 124 14.84 -23.09 9.71
C GLU A 124 16.34 -22.97 9.99
N LYS A 125 17.10 -22.38 9.06
CA LYS A 125 18.54 -22.12 9.24
C LYS A 125 18.87 -21.23 10.44
N GLU A 126 18.05 -20.21 10.71
CA GLU A 126 18.24 -19.33 11.87
C GLU A 126 17.99 -20.07 13.19
N LYS A 127 17.03 -21.00 13.22
CA LYS A 127 16.78 -21.86 14.39
C LYS A 127 17.91 -22.85 14.62
N ASP A 128 18.40 -23.49 13.56
CA ASP A 128 19.53 -24.43 13.64
C ASP A 128 20.79 -23.71 14.16
N ALA A 129 21.09 -22.52 13.63
CA ALA A 129 22.26 -21.73 14.06
C ALA A 129 22.19 -21.23 15.51
N LYS A 130 20.98 -21.13 16.10
CA LYS A 130 20.77 -20.68 17.48
C LYS A 130 20.63 -21.84 18.47
N GLY A 131 20.46 -23.07 18.00
CA GLY A 131 20.43 -24.29 18.82
C GLY A 131 21.80 -24.88 19.13
N ASP A 132 22.84 -24.43 18.43
CA ASP A 132 24.25 -24.81 18.61
C ASP A 132 25.04 -23.88 19.56
N GLU A 133 24.37 -22.91 20.22
CA GLU A 133 24.94 -22.01 21.25
C GLU A 133 24.33 -22.27 22.64
#